data_AF-J9RQ09-F1
#
_entry.id   AF-J9RQ09-F1
#
_cell.length_a   1.000
_cell.length_b   1.000
_cell.length_c   1.000
_cell.angle_alpha   90.00
_cell.angle_beta   90.00
_cell.angle_gamma   90.00
#
_symmetry.space_group_name_H-M   'P 1'
#
loop_
_entity.id
_entity.type
_entity.pdbx_description
1 polymer ?
#
loop_
_entity_poly.entity_id
_entity_poly.type
_entity_poly.pdbx_seq_one_letter_code
_entity_poly.pdbx_strand_id
1 'polypeptide(L)'
;PLPAYNDTATVTAFSRSFRSPRKVEVPTDIDENLFFTIGLGLNNCPKNFRARRCQGPNGTRFTASMNNVSFVFPSKASLLQAYKQKIPGVFTTDFPAKPQVKFDYTGNVSRSLFQPARGTKLYKLKYGSRVQVVLQDTSIVTPENHPIHLHGYDFYIIAEGFGNF
;
A
#
# COMPACT_ATOMS: atom_id res chain seq x y z
N PRO A 1 -7.48 4.30 31.64
CA PRO A 1 -6.65 3.24 31.03
C PRO A 1 -6.63 3.39 29.51
N LEU A 2 -5.49 3.13 28.86
CA LEU A 2 -5.42 3.08 27.39
C LEU A 2 -5.97 1.73 26.89
N PRO A 3 -6.58 1.68 25.68
CA PRO A 3 -7.01 0.42 25.07
C PRO A 3 -5.85 -0.55 24.86
N ALA A 4 -6.15 -1.86 24.80
CA ALA A 4 -5.15 -2.86 24.42
C ALA A 4 -4.71 -2.66 22.96
N TYR A 5 -3.48 -3.08 22.62
CA TYR A 5 -2.92 -2.91 21.28
C TYR A 5 -3.72 -3.64 20.18
N ASN A 6 -4.52 -4.63 20.56
CA ASN A 6 -5.35 -5.46 19.69
C ASN A 6 -6.87 -5.16 19.82
N ASP A 7 -7.25 -4.05 20.47
CA ASP A 7 -8.66 -3.67 20.62
C ASP A 7 -9.20 -2.98 19.35
N THR A 8 -9.48 -3.79 18.33
CA THR A 8 -10.02 -3.33 17.05
C THR A 8 -11.37 -2.62 17.21
N ALA A 9 -12.22 -3.07 18.14
CA ALA A 9 -13.54 -2.51 18.35
C ALA A 9 -13.47 -1.05 18.83
N THR A 10 -12.63 -0.78 19.83
CA THR A 10 -12.43 0.58 20.36
C THR A 10 -11.84 1.52 19.31
N VAL A 11 -10.78 1.10 18.59
CA VAL A 11 -10.16 1.93 17.55
C VAL A 11 -11.15 2.21 16.41
N THR A 12 -11.95 1.22 16.01
CA THR A 12 -12.95 1.40 14.95
C THR A 12 -14.04 2.38 15.36
N ALA A 13 -14.57 2.27 16.59
CA ALA A 13 -15.58 3.20 17.10
C ALA A 13 -15.04 4.63 17.17
N PHE A 14 -13.79 4.79 17.62
CA PHE A 14 -13.12 6.08 17.68
C PHE A 14 -12.89 6.68 16.29
N SER A 15 -12.29 5.93 15.35
CA SER A 15 -12.03 6.43 13.99
C SER A 15 -13.31 6.80 13.24
N ARG A 16 -14.39 6.03 13.44
CA ARG A 16 -15.71 6.35 12.87
C ARG A 16 -16.38 7.58 13.50
N SER A 17 -15.88 8.11 14.62
CA SER A 17 -16.38 9.36 15.17
C SER A 17 -15.86 10.58 14.39
N PHE A 18 -14.77 10.44 13.62
CA PHE A 18 -14.26 11.52 12.79
C PHE A 18 -15.22 11.79 11.63
N ARG A 19 -15.73 13.02 11.61
CA ARG A 19 -16.63 13.54 10.58
C ARG A 19 -16.21 14.97 10.25
N SER A 20 -16.45 15.38 9.01
CA SER A 20 -16.28 16.79 8.65
C SER A 20 -17.26 17.63 9.48
N PRO A 21 -16.83 18.79 10.02
CA PRO A 21 -17.68 19.65 10.86
C PRO A 21 -18.85 20.28 10.09
N ARG A 22 -18.83 20.19 8.76
CA ARG A 22 -19.87 20.65 7.84
C ARG A 22 -19.96 19.69 6.66
N LYS A 23 -21.07 19.76 5.90
CA LYS A 23 -21.19 19.08 4.62
C LYS A 23 -20.06 19.54 3.70
N VAL A 24 -19.37 18.59 3.08
CA VAL A 24 -18.28 18.88 2.14
C VAL A 24 -18.67 18.38 0.76
N GLU A 25 -18.34 19.17 -0.26
CA GLU A 25 -18.48 18.76 -1.65
C GLU A 25 -17.29 17.88 -2.02
N VAL A 26 -17.59 16.63 -2.33
CA VAL A 26 -16.62 15.65 -2.82
C VAL A 26 -16.85 15.44 -4.32
N PRO A 27 -15.81 15.28 -5.13
CA PRO A 27 -15.96 15.00 -6.56
C PRO A 27 -16.80 13.73 -6.78
N THR A 28 -17.87 13.84 -7.58
CA THR A 28 -18.75 12.71 -7.92
C THR A 28 -18.37 12.03 -9.22
N ASP A 29 -17.83 12.77 -10.19
CA ASP A 29 -17.22 12.17 -11.37
C ASP A 29 -15.71 12.02 -11.12
N ILE A 30 -15.22 10.82 -11.43
CA ILE A 30 -13.87 10.37 -11.14
C ILE A 30 -13.15 10.12 -12.45
N ASP A 31 -11.99 10.74 -12.61
CA ASP A 31 -11.16 10.59 -13.81
C ASP A 31 -10.25 9.36 -13.71
N GLU A 32 -9.79 9.03 -12.49
CA GLU A 32 -8.87 7.93 -12.22
C GLU A 32 -9.37 7.08 -11.04
N ASN A 33 -9.60 5.79 -11.27
CA ASN A 33 -10.00 4.84 -10.24
C ASN A 33 -8.85 3.89 -9.92
N LEU A 34 -8.26 4.05 -8.75
CA LEU A 34 -7.11 3.30 -8.29
C LEU A 34 -7.52 2.34 -7.17
N PHE A 35 -7.07 1.09 -7.26
CA PHE A 35 -7.27 0.05 -6.26
C PHE A 35 -5.92 -0.49 -5.87
N PHE A 36 -5.51 -0.28 -4.62
CA PHE A 36 -4.22 -0.71 -4.11
C PHE A 36 -4.40 -1.77 -3.04
N THR A 37 -3.94 -2.99 -3.31
CA THR A 37 -3.75 -4.00 -2.26
C THR A 37 -2.51 -3.65 -1.46
N ILE A 38 -2.61 -3.69 -0.14
CA ILE A 38 -1.55 -3.32 0.79
C ILE A 38 -1.33 -4.50 1.72
N GLY A 39 -0.09 -4.74 2.09
CA GLY A 39 0.22 -5.74 3.10
C GLY A 39 1.70 -6.06 3.15
N LEU A 40 2.00 -6.96 4.07
CA LEU A 40 3.31 -7.58 4.18
C LEU A 40 3.59 -8.51 3.00
N GLY A 41 4.84 -8.93 2.91
CA GLY A 41 5.32 -9.98 2.04
C GLY A 41 6.61 -10.56 2.58
N LEU A 42 7.13 -11.58 1.90
CA LEU A 42 8.33 -12.31 2.28
C LEU A 42 9.29 -12.36 1.10
N ASN A 43 10.52 -11.89 1.33
CA ASN A 43 11.65 -12.13 0.46
C ASN A 43 12.47 -13.29 0.98
N ASN A 44 13.19 -13.97 0.08
CA ASN A 44 14.25 -14.88 0.49
C ASN A 44 15.29 -14.13 1.34
N CYS A 45 15.81 -14.78 2.38
CA CYS A 45 16.93 -14.24 3.13
C CYS A 45 18.12 -14.01 2.19
N PRO A 46 18.83 -12.87 2.27
CA PRO A 46 19.92 -12.61 1.35
C PRO A 46 20.98 -13.71 1.45
N LYS A 47 21.54 -14.15 0.32
CA LYS A 47 22.42 -15.33 0.26
C LYS A 47 23.66 -15.25 1.17
N ASN A 48 24.12 -14.03 1.47
CA ASN A 48 25.23 -13.76 2.38
C ASN A 48 24.84 -13.80 3.88
N PHE A 49 23.56 -14.01 4.20
CA PHE A 49 23.05 -14.17 5.56
C PHE A 49 22.53 -15.60 5.79
N ARG A 50 22.94 -16.19 6.93
CA ARG A 50 22.32 -17.44 7.40
C ARG A 50 20.83 -17.18 7.66
N ALA A 51 19.97 -18.13 7.29
CA ALA A 51 18.52 -18.05 7.43
C ALA A 51 18.08 -17.63 8.85
N ARG A 52 18.76 -18.13 9.89
CA ARG A 52 18.51 -17.75 11.31
C ARG A 52 18.69 -16.27 11.65
N ARG A 53 19.33 -15.48 10.77
CA ARG A 53 19.50 -14.03 10.93
C ARG A 53 18.33 -13.23 10.36
N CYS A 54 17.49 -13.85 9.54
CA CYS A 54 16.29 -13.23 9.02
C CYS A 54 15.10 -13.54 9.95
N GLN A 55 14.32 -12.50 10.28
CA GLN A 55 13.26 -12.57 11.30
C GLN A 55 11.90 -13.00 10.74
N GLY A 56 11.79 -13.18 9.42
CA GLY A 56 10.58 -13.68 8.80
C GLY A 56 10.41 -15.19 9.02
N PRO A 57 9.18 -15.70 8.88
CA PRO A 57 8.89 -17.12 9.04
C PRO A 57 9.72 -17.97 8.09
N ASN A 58 10.11 -19.17 8.52
CA ASN A 58 10.94 -20.11 7.76
C ASN A 58 12.27 -19.51 7.28
N GLY A 59 12.84 -18.57 8.05
CA GLY A 59 14.11 -17.93 7.70
C GLY A 59 14.01 -17.03 6.47
N THR A 60 12.83 -16.50 6.19
CA THR A 60 12.61 -15.45 5.17
C THR A 60 12.80 -14.06 5.77
N ARG A 61 12.76 -13.01 4.95
CA ARG A 61 12.86 -11.62 5.37
C ARG A 61 11.57 -10.89 5.04
N PHE A 62 10.95 -10.24 6.03
CA PHE A 62 9.78 -9.39 5.80
C PHE A 62 10.05 -8.29 4.77
N THR A 63 9.00 -7.96 4.05
CA THR A 63 8.89 -6.81 3.16
C THR A 63 7.45 -6.31 3.20
N ALA A 64 7.17 -5.17 2.60
CA ALA A 64 5.81 -4.71 2.33
C ALA A 64 5.67 -4.42 0.83
N SER A 65 4.42 -4.37 0.37
CA SER A 65 4.12 -4.02 -1.01
C SER A 65 2.79 -3.30 -1.17
N MET A 66 2.67 -2.55 -2.26
CA MET A 66 1.38 -2.07 -2.78
C MET A 66 1.19 -2.68 -4.17
N ASN A 67 0.03 -3.29 -4.43
CA ASN A 67 -0.26 -4.04 -5.67
C ASN A 67 0.86 -5.02 -6.07
N ASN A 68 1.41 -5.74 -5.09
CA ASN A 68 2.49 -6.71 -5.28
C ASN A 68 3.83 -6.11 -5.75
N VAL A 69 4.01 -4.80 -5.60
CA VAL A 69 5.28 -4.10 -5.86
C VAL A 69 5.88 -3.61 -4.55
N SER A 70 7.05 -4.14 -4.21
CA SER A 70 7.85 -3.67 -3.08
C SER A 70 8.78 -2.55 -3.54
N PHE A 71 8.51 -1.34 -3.05
CA PHE A 71 9.25 -0.14 -3.47
C PHE A 71 10.72 -0.23 -3.09
N VAL A 72 11.60 0.03 -4.05
CA VAL A 72 13.05 0.13 -3.83
C VAL A 72 13.48 1.58 -3.96
N PHE A 73 14.15 2.10 -2.93
CA PHE A 73 14.73 3.44 -3.01
C PHE A 73 15.77 3.53 -4.12
N PRO A 74 15.70 4.54 -5.00
CA PRO A 74 16.69 4.73 -6.04
C PRO A 74 18.03 5.12 -5.43
N SER A 75 19.13 4.55 -5.95
CA SER A 75 20.49 4.83 -5.49
C SER A 75 21.22 5.87 -6.33
N LYS A 76 20.79 6.09 -7.57
CA LYS A 76 21.48 6.97 -8.54
C LYS A 76 21.10 8.44 -8.40
N ALA A 77 19.82 8.72 -8.15
CA ALA A 77 19.27 10.07 -8.01
C ALA A 77 17.90 9.99 -7.31
N SER A 78 17.44 11.09 -6.71
CA SER A 78 16.06 11.16 -6.21
C SER A 78 15.04 11.10 -7.37
N LEU A 79 13.80 10.69 -7.07
CA LEU A 79 12.74 10.62 -8.08
C LEU A 79 12.49 11.97 -8.77
N LEU A 80 12.47 13.06 -7.99
CA LEU A 80 12.26 14.41 -8.50
C LEU A 80 13.42 14.86 -9.40
N GLN A 81 14.66 14.62 -8.98
CA GLN A 81 15.83 14.96 -9.78
C GLN A 81 15.84 14.16 -11.09
N ALA A 82 15.60 12.86 -11.02
CA ALA A 82 15.56 12.00 -12.20
C ALA A 82 14.48 12.43 -13.20
N TYR A 83 13.31 12.84 -12.71
CA TYR A 83 12.25 13.41 -13.54
C TYR A 83 12.67 14.72 -14.21
N LYS A 84 13.18 15.68 -13.44
CA LYS A 84 13.54 17.02 -13.95
C LYS A 84 14.70 16.99 -14.93
N GLN A 85 15.72 16.17 -14.65
CA GLN A 85 16.94 16.06 -15.46
C GLN A 85 16.87 14.92 -16.49
N LYS A 86 15.73 14.21 -16.60
CA LYS A 86 15.51 13.09 -17.52
C LYS A 86 16.58 11.98 -17.40
N ILE A 87 16.95 11.63 -16.17
CA ILE A 87 17.97 10.59 -15.91
C ILE A 87 17.35 9.21 -16.17
N PRO A 88 17.85 8.44 -17.16
CA PRO A 88 17.27 7.13 -17.47
C PRO A 88 17.61 6.08 -16.41
N GLY A 89 16.70 5.11 -16.25
CA GLY A 89 16.90 3.92 -15.41
C GLY A 89 16.69 4.11 -13.91
N VAL A 90 16.12 5.24 -13.47
CA VAL A 90 15.85 5.49 -12.03
C VAL A 90 14.49 4.96 -11.59
N PHE A 91 13.45 5.14 -12.41
CA PHE A 91 12.10 4.67 -12.16
C PHE A 91 11.39 4.35 -13.47
N THR A 92 10.26 3.64 -13.38
CA THR A 92 9.30 3.46 -14.49
C THR A 92 7.94 4.03 -14.08
N THR A 93 7.09 4.37 -15.05
CA THR A 93 5.76 4.98 -14.80
C THR A 93 4.60 3.98 -14.97
N ASP A 94 4.88 2.70 -14.77
CA ASP A 94 3.96 1.58 -14.99
C ASP A 94 3.52 0.93 -13.66
N PHE A 95 3.44 1.72 -12.57
CA PHE A 95 2.80 1.20 -11.35
C PHE A 95 1.35 0.81 -11.66
N PRO A 96 0.90 -0.38 -11.26
CA PRO A 96 -0.43 -0.85 -11.67
C PRO A 96 -1.53 -0.11 -10.90
N ALA A 97 -2.53 0.40 -11.63
CA ALA A 97 -3.72 1.04 -11.05
C ALA A 97 -4.59 0.09 -10.20
N LYS A 98 -4.46 -1.22 -10.41
CA LYS A 98 -5.21 -2.28 -9.72
C LYS A 98 -4.33 -3.51 -9.50
N PRO A 99 -4.61 -4.39 -8.52
CA PRO A 99 -3.85 -5.62 -8.35
C PRO A 99 -3.90 -6.46 -9.63
N GLN A 100 -2.74 -6.97 -10.05
CA GLN A 100 -2.63 -7.79 -11.27
C GLN A 100 -3.29 -9.16 -11.12
N VAL A 101 -3.37 -9.66 -9.89
CA VAL A 101 -4.02 -10.92 -9.52
C VAL A 101 -5.11 -10.61 -8.51
N LYS A 102 -6.34 -11.04 -8.80
CA LYS A 102 -7.46 -10.98 -7.86
C LYS A 102 -7.53 -12.29 -7.07
N PHE A 103 -7.78 -12.16 -5.78
CA PHE A 103 -8.00 -13.27 -4.85
C PHE A 103 -8.88 -12.76 -3.70
N ASP A 104 -9.27 -13.65 -2.81
CA ASP A 104 -9.92 -13.25 -1.55
C ASP A 104 -8.87 -12.58 -0.65
N TYR A 105 -8.81 -11.23 -0.69
CA TYR A 105 -7.73 -10.46 -0.07
C TYR A 105 -7.67 -10.64 1.44
N THR A 106 -8.82 -10.80 2.10
CA THR A 106 -8.93 -10.98 3.55
C THR A 106 -9.11 -12.42 4.00
N GLY A 107 -9.12 -13.38 3.06
CA GLY A 107 -9.34 -14.80 3.32
C GLY A 107 -8.08 -15.62 3.55
N ASN A 108 -8.10 -16.89 3.13
CA ASN A 108 -6.92 -17.76 3.16
C ASN A 108 -6.10 -17.59 1.87
N VAL A 109 -4.96 -16.92 1.97
CA VAL A 109 -4.15 -16.52 0.80
C VAL A 109 -3.05 -17.54 0.51
N SER A 110 -2.92 -17.94 -0.77
CA SER A 110 -1.85 -18.84 -1.20
C SER A 110 -0.47 -18.25 -0.92
N ARG A 111 0.42 -19.08 -0.35
CA ARG A 111 1.83 -18.71 -0.12
C ARG A 111 2.59 -18.31 -1.40
N SER A 112 2.14 -18.74 -2.57
CA SER A 112 2.74 -18.32 -3.85
C SER A 112 2.63 -16.81 -4.10
N LEU A 113 1.71 -16.13 -3.43
CA LEU A 113 1.49 -14.69 -3.55
C LEU A 113 2.27 -13.87 -2.52
N PHE A 114 3.01 -14.52 -1.61
CA PHE A 114 3.65 -13.83 -0.48
C PHE A 114 4.91 -13.06 -0.89
N GLN A 115 5.47 -13.33 -2.07
CA GLN A 115 6.70 -12.68 -2.53
C GLN A 115 6.41 -11.60 -3.57
N PRO A 116 6.48 -10.30 -3.20
CA PRO A 116 6.27 -9.23 -4.14
C PRO A 116 7.46 -8.97 -5.06
N ALA A 117 7.16 -8.41 -6.22
CA ALA A 117 8.18 -7.94 -7.16
C ALA A 117 8.84 -6.66 -6.62
N ARG A 118 10.17 -6.59 -6.64
CA ARG A 118 10.90 -5.38 -6.26
C ARG A 118 10.94 -4.40 -7.42
N GLY A 119 10.69 -3.12 -7.17
CA GLY A 119 10.81 -2.11 -8.22
C GLY A 119 10.60 -0.68 -7.73
N THR A 120 11.06 0.27 -8.55
CA THR A 120 10.83 1.71 -8.36
C THR A 120 9.83 2.14 -9.43
N LYS A 121 8.54 1.88 -9.19
CA LYS A 121 7.45 2.15 -10.12
C LYS A 121 6.59 3.31 -9.60
N LEU A 122 6.23 4.23 -10.48
CA LEU A 122 5.37 5.38 -10.19
C LEU A 122 4.08 5.30 -10.98
N TYR A 123 2.99 5.87 -10.45
CA TYR A 123 1.77 6.13 -11.19
C TYR A 123 1.74 7.59 -11.64
N LYS A 124 1.53 7.85 -12.93
CA LYS A 124 1.49 9.21 -13.47
C LYS A 124 0.05 9.69 -13.53
N LEU A 125 -0.23 10.80 -12.86
CA LEU A 125 -1.51 11.49 -12.94
C LEU A 125 -1.42 12.70 -13.86
N LYS A 126 -2.51 12.99 -14.57
CA LYS A 126 -2.66 14.27 -15.26
C LYS A 126 -3.00 15.35 -14.22
N TYR A 127 -2.44 16.54 -14.41
CA TYR A 127 -2.80 17.68 -13.56
C TYR A 127 -4.32 17.94 -13.64
N GLY A 128 -4.96 18.13 -12.49
CA GLY A 128 -6.41 18.36 -12.38
C GLY A 128 -7.27 17.10 -12.35
N SER A 129 -6.70 15.89 -12.45
CA SER A 129 -7.46 14.64 -12.33
C SER A 129 -8.11 14.50 -10.95
N ARG A 130 -9.40 14.12 -10.93
CA ARG A 130 -10.15 13.69 -9.75
C ARG A 130 -9.93 12.20 -9.54
N VAL A 131 -9.29 11.84 -8.43
CA VAL A 131 -8.80 10.47 -8.20
C VAL A 131 -9.57 9.83 -7.05
N GLN A 132 -10.10 8.63 -7.30
CA GLN A 132 -10.57 7.74 -6.25
C GLN A 132 -9.48 6.70 -5.96
N VAL A 133 -9.18 6.49 -4.68
CA VAL A 133 -8.23 5.47 -4.24
C VAL A 133 -8.94 4.53 -3.26
N VAL A 134 -8.98 3.26 -3.61
CA VAL A 134 -9.38 2.17 -2.72
C VAL A 134 -8.11 1.55 -2.15
N LEU A 135 -8.02 1.47 -0.83
CA LEU A 135 -6.91 0.88 -0.10
C LEU A 135 -7.42 -0.42 0.53
N GLN A 136 -6.97 -1.56 0.01
CA GLN A 136 -7.41 -2.89 0.42
C GLN A 136 -6.29 -3.59 1.19
N ASP A 137 -6.47 -3.82 2.49
CA ASP A 137 -5.56 -4.68 3.25
C ASP A 137 -5.63 -6.13 2.75
N THR A 138 -4.56 -6.90 2.96
CA THR A 138 -4.51 -8.32 2.63
C THR A 138 -4.08 -9.15 3.84
N SER A 139 -4.57 -10.38 3.93
CA SER A 139 -4.13 -11.36 4.94
C SER A 139 -2.80 -12.05 4.58
N ILE A 140 -2.04 -11.51 3.62
CA ILE A 140 -0.68 -12.01 3.32
C ILE A 140 0.19 -11.81 4.56
N VAL A 141 0.76 -12.91 5.06
CA VAL A 141 1.43 -13.00 6.37
C VAL A 141 0.46 -12.82 7.55
N THR A 142 -0.16 -11.66 7.68
CA THR A 142 -1.16 -11.34 8.72
C THR A 142 -1.94 -10.09 8.30
N PRO A 143 -3.25 -10.00 8.59
CA PRO A 143 -3.99 -8.75 8.46
C PRO A 143 -3.45 -7.68 9.41
N GLU A 144 -3.39 -6.43 8.96
CA GLU A 144 -2.87 -5.29 9.73
C GLU A 144 -3.66 -4.01 9.44
N ASN A 145 -3.60 -3.06 10.39
CA ASN A 145 -4.08 -1.70 10.12
C ASN A 145 -2.90 -0.83 9.68
N HIS A 146 -2.95 -0.33 8.44
CA HIS A 146 -1.88 0.48 7.86
C HIS A 146 -2.26 1.97 7.84
N PRO A 147 -1.58 2.83 8.61
CA PRO A 147 -1.78 4.28 8.51
C PRO A 147 -1.17 4.78 7.20
N ILE A 148 -2.01 5.01 6.19
CA ILE A 148 -1.57 5.48 4.87
C ILE A 148 -1.48 7.00 4.85
N HIS A 149 -0.34 7.49 4.38
CA HIS A 149 -0.05 8.91 4.24
C HIS A 149 0.24 9.26 2.78
N LEU A 150 -0.34 10.38 2.32
CA LEU A 150 -0.14 10.92 0.98
C LEU A 150 0.53 12.29 1.08
N HIS A 151 1.71 12.44 0.47
CA HIS A 151 2.43 13.71 0.47
C HIS A 151 1.80 14.70 -0.52
N GLY A 152 1.65 15.96 -0.10
CA GLY A 152 1.27 17.08 -0.97
C GLY A 152 -0.23 17.24 -1.24
N TYR A 153 -1.08 16.42 -0.62
CA TYR A 153 -2.53 16.46 -0.77
C TYR A 153 -3.22 16.14 0.55
N ASP A 154 -4.34 16.83 0.79
CA ASP A 154 -5.38 16.34 1.68
C ASP A 154 -6.39 15.51 0.87
N PHE A 155 -7.12 14.63 1.54
CA PHE A 155 -8.10 13.76 0.90
C PHE A 155 -9.32 13.54 1.79
N TYR A 156 -10.43 13.13 1.17
CA TYR A 156 -11.65 12.75 1.86
C TYR A 156 -11.73 11.24 2.01
N ILE A 157 -11.96 10.77 3.23
CA ILE A 157 -12.32 9.39 3.50
C ILE A 157 -13.84 9.28 3.35
N ILE A 158 -14.29 8.69 2.24
CA ILE A 158 -15.72 8.58 1.90
C ILE A 158 -16.35 7.30 2.43
N ALA A 159 -15.57 6.24 2.64
CA ALA A 159 -16.03 4.95 3.12
C ALA A 159 -14.87 4.18 3.77
N GLU A 160 -15.20 3.35 4.75
CA GLU A 160 -14.30 2.40 5.41
C GLU A 160 -15.08 1.13 5.76
N GLY A 161 -14.43 -0.03 5.71
CA GLY A 161 -15.08 -1.32 5.95
C GLY A 161 -14.08 -2.43 6.26
N PHE A 162 -14.61 -3.58 6.66
CA PHE A 162 -13.86 -4.82 6.81
C PHE A 162 -14.21 -5.78 5.66
N GLY A 163 -13.27 -6.64 5.30
CA GLY A 163 -13.42 -7.60 4.20
C GLY A 163 -12.84 -7.08 2.89
N ASN A 164 -13.37 -7.58 1.78
CA ASN A 164 -13.01 -7.14 0.44
C ASN A 164 -13.95 -6.01 -0.02
N PHE A 165 -13.37 -4.93 -0.56
CA PHE A 165 -14.13 -3.87 -1.24
C PHE A 165 -14.80 -4.37 -2.53
#